data_AF-A0A6A0HWX3-F1
#
_entry.id   AF-A0A6A0HWX3-F1
#
_cell.length_a   1.000
_cell.length_b   1.000
_cell.length_c   1.000
_cell.angle_alpha   90.00
_cell.angle_beta   90.00
_cell.angle_gamma   90.00
#
_symmetry.space_group_name_H-M   'P 1'
#
loop_
_entity.id
_entity.type
_entity.pdbx_description
1 polymer ?
#
loop_
_entity_poly.entity_id
_entity_poly.type
_entity_poly.pdbx_seq_one_letter_code
_entity_poly.pdbx_strand_id
1 'polypeptide(L)'
;MDEEVKLLKILEIETNRVNHLDTILFNIKVWTTTLVLVLIGFVFEKASKEGATLLLLAIGATIIFFLIDLHFRKIQLRHNKNSKEIRNHLKAIGDAEVWDKLWANEIPVRGKFRQRLIDYGYMLGVYAFLLLTLIIIWLVNS
;
A
#
# COMPACT_ATOMS: atom_id res chain seq x y z
N MET A 1 30.01 20.31 -6.18
CA MET A 1 30.39 19.01 -5.61
C MET A 1 29.68 18.71 -4.29
N ASP A 2 29.54 19.66 -3.35
CA ASP A 2 28.96 19.39 -2.02
C ASP A 2 27.42 19.25 -2.00
N GLU A 3 26.71 19.91 -2.92
CA GLU A 3 25.25 19.89 -3.01
C GLU A 3 24.70 18.60 -3.63
N GLU A 4 25.33 18.11 -4.70
CA GLU A 4 24.96 16.86 -5.38
C GLU A 4 25.08 15.65 -4.45
N VAL A 5 26.17 15.58 -3.66
CA VAL A 5 26.38 14.52 -2.67
C VAL A 5 25.31 14.57 -1.55
N LYS A 6 24.91 15.77 -1.11
CA LYS A 6 23.82 15.93 -0.14
C LYS A 6 22.49 15.45 -0.72
N LEU A 7 22.15 15.85 -1.94
CA LEU A 7 20.92 15.44 -2.62
C LEU A 7 20.87 13.93 -2.87
N LEU A 8 21.99 13.32 -3.23
CA LEU A 8 22.14 11.87 -3.36
C LEU A 8 21.86 11.14 -2.05
N LYS A 9 22.45 11.61 -0.93
CA LYS A 9 22.17 11.04 0.40
C LYS A 9 20.70 11.18 0.79
N ILE A 10 20.06 12.32 0.51
CA ILE A 10 18.63 12.51 0.79
C ILE A 10 17.80 11.54 -0.08
N LEU A 11 18.14 11.38 -1.35
CA LEU A 11 17.45 10.45 -2.24
C LEU A 11 17.57 8.99 -1.76
N GLU A 12 18.75 8.59 -1.29
CA GLU A 12 18.99 7.26 -0.70
C GLU A 12 18.12 7.05 0.54
N ILE A 13 18.07 8.03 1.45
CA ILE A 13 17.23 7.99 2.65
C ILE A 13 15.75 7.87 2.28
N GLU A 14 15.26 8.67 1.34
CA GLU A 14 13.87 8.63 0.92
C GLU A 14 13.51 7.31 0.22
N THR A 15 14.42 6.76 -0.58
CA THR A 15 14.24 5.44 -1.22
C THR A 15 14.19 4.33 -0.17
N ASN A 16 15.07 4.38 0.84
CA ASN A 16 15.07 3.39 1.92
C ASN A 16 13.79 3.48 2.76
N ARG A 17 13.29 4.69 3.04
CA ARG A 17 12.00 4.91 3.72
C ARG A 17 10.84 4.28 2.95
N VAL A 18 10.79 4.45 1.63
CA VAL A 18 9.75 3.84 0.78
C VAL A 18 9.83 2.31 0.86
N ASN A 19 11.02 1.72 0.75
CA ASN A 19 11.20 0.26 0.84
C ASN A 19 10.77 -0.31 2.21
N HIS A 20 11.10 0.39 3.30
CA HIS A 20 10.63 0.03 4.63
C HIS A 20 9.10 0.12 4.74
N LEU A 21 8.49 1.18 4.20
CA LEU A 21 7.03 1.33 4.18
C LEU A 21 6.35 0.24 3.35
N ASP A 22 6.93 -0.17 2.22
CA ASP A 22 6.42 -1.28 1.40
C ASP A 22 6.41 -2.60 2.18
N THR A 23 7.48 -2.86 2.95
CA THR A 23 7.58 -4.05 3.79
C THR A 23 6.52 -4.05 4.90
N ILE A 24 6.32 -2.90 5.56
CA ILE A 24 5.28 -2.74 6.58
C ILE A 24 3.89 -2.94 5.97
N LEU A 25 3.61 -2.33 4.81
CA LEU A 25 2.34 -2.47 4.09
C LEU A 25 2.06 -3.91 3.67
N PHE A 26 3.08 -4.62 3.20
CA PHE A 26 2.98 -6.04 2.88
C PHE A 26 2.60 -6.87 4.12
N ASN A 27 3.30 -6.64 5.24
CA ASN A 27 3.03 -7.34 6.50
C ASN A 27 1.60 -7.06 7.00
N ILE A 28 1.14 -5.81 6.97
CA ILE A 28 -0.23 -5.45 7.36
C ILE A 28 -1.25 -6.26 6.53
N LYS A 29 -1.07 -6.37 5.22
CA LYS A 29 -1.98 -7.13 4.34
C LYS A 29 -1.97 -8.62 4.64
N VAL A 30 -0.79 -9.20 4.85
CA VAL A 30 -0.66 -10.63 5.23
C VAL A 30 -1.39 -10.88 6.55
N TRP A 31 -1.12 -10.10 7.59
CA TRP A 31 -1.78 -10.24 8.88
C TRP A 31 -3.29 -10.02 8.81
N THR A 32 -3.74 -9.04 8.03
CA THR A 32 -5.18 -8.79 7.80
C THR A 32 -5.83 -10.00 7.15
N THR A 33 -5.24 -10.52 6.07
CA THR A 33 -5.79 -11.67 5.34
C THR A 33 -5.84 -12.91 6.23
N THR A 34 -4.76 -13.20 6.97
CA THR A 34 -4.70 -14.30 7.92
C THR A 34 -5.77 -14.19 9.00
N LEU A 35 -5.91 -13.00 9.61
CA LEU A 35 -6.90 -12.77 10.67
C LEU A 35 -8.33 -12.92 10.15
N VAL A 36 -8.62 -12.41 8.95
CA VAL A 36 -9.93 -12.58 8.32
C VAL A 36 -10.23 -14.06 8.03
N LEU A 37 -9.28 -14.81 7.47
CA LEU A 37 -9.45 -16.24 7.20
C LEU A 37 -9.67 -17.06 8.48
N VAL A 38 -8.92 -16.76 9.54
CA VAL A 38 -9.09 -17.40 10.85
C VAL A 38 -10.48 -17.12 11.41
N LEU A 39 -10.95 -15.87 11.36
CA LEU A 39 -12.29 -15.52 11.82
C LEU A 39 -13.38 -16.21 10.99
N ILE A 40 -13.22 -16.29 9.66
CA ILE A 40 -14.14 -17.04 8.79
C ILE A 40 -14.19 -18.52 9.21
N GLY A 41 -13.04 -19.15 9.48
CA GLY A 41 -12.98 -20.52 9.98
C GLY A 41 -13.78 -20.72 11.27
N PHE A 42 -13.62 -19.83 12.25
CA PHE A 42 -14.37 -19.87 13.49
C PHE A 42 -15.88 -19.63 13.31
N VAL A 43 -16.27 -18.79 12.35
CA VAL A 43 -17.69 -18.56 12.03
C VAL A 43 -18.37 -19.84 11.56
N PHE A 44 -17.69 -20.66 10.75
CA PHE A 44 -18.25 -21.94 10.28
C PHE A 44 -18.23 -23.05 11.35
N GLU A 45 -17.33 -22.97 12.33
CA GLU A 45 -17.23 -23.97 13.42
C GLU A 45 -18.27 -23.74 14.53
N LYS A 46 -18.68 -22.49 14.76
CA LYS A 46 -19.54 -22.09 15.89
C LYS A 46 -21.04 -22.05 15.53
N ALA A 47 -21.91 -22.23 16.52
CA ALA A 47 -23.36 -22.07 16.37
C ALA A 47 -23.73 -20.63 15.95
N SER A 48 -24.80 -20.47 15.16
CA SER A 48 -25.08 -19.25 14.35
C SER A 48 -25.02 -17.92 15.11
N LYS A 49 -25.43 -17.88 16.39
CA LYS A 49 -25.42 -16.65 17.20
C LYS A 49 -24.01 -16.15 17.57
N GLU A 50 -23.07 -17.06 17.84
CA GLU A 50 -21.68 -16.69 18.13
C GLU A 50 -20.91 -16.37 16.84
N GLY A 51 -21.22 -17.08 15.75
CA GLY A 51 -20.66 -16.82 14.42
C GLY A 51 -20.99 -15.42 13.90
N ALA A 52 -22.22 -14.94 14.09
CA ALA A 52 -22.62 -13.59 13.70
C ALA A 52 -21.75 -12.49 14.38
N THR A 53 -21.50 -12.63 15.69
CA THR A 53 -20.69 -11.64 16.43
C THR A 53 -19.24 -11.61 15.94
N LEU A 54 -18.65 -12.79 15.68
CA LEU A 54 -17.30 -12.91 15.13
C LEU A 54 -17.20 -12.32 13.72
N LEU A 55 -18.25 -12.45 12.92
CA LEU A 55 -18.25 -11.94 11.56
C LEU A 55 -18.36 -10.41 11.52
N LEU A 56 -19.16 -9.80 12.40
CA LEU A 56 -19.16 -8.35 12.58
C LEU A 56 -17.79 -7.83 13.03
N LEU A 57 -17.12 -8.55 13.93
CA LEU A 57 -15.77 -8.22 14.37
C LEU A 57 -14.77 -8.32 13.20
N ALA A 58 -14.89 -9.34 12.34
CA ALA A 58 -14.07 -9.48 11.14
C ALA A 58 -14.26 -8.32 10.16
N ILE A 59 -15.51 -7.89 9.92
CA ILE A 59 -15.83 -6.73 9.08
C ILE A 59 -15.21 -5.47 9.68
N GLY A 60 -15.43 -5.23 10.97
CA GLY A 60 -14.89 -4.08 11.70
C GLY A 60 -13.35 -4.03 11.63
N ALA A 61 -12.68 -5.15 11.89
CA ALA A 61 -11.23 -5.26 11.81
C ALA A 61 -10.73 -4.97 10.38
N THR A 62 -11.39 -5.53 9.36
CA THR A 62 -11.04 -5.31 7.94
C THR A 62 -11.13 -3.84 7.56
N ILE A 63 -12.15 -3.12 8.03
CA ILE A 63 -12.30 -1.68 7.81
C ILE A 63 -11.18 -0.89 8.50
N ILE A 64 -10.84 -1.23 9.74
CA ILE A 64 -9.75 -0.56 10.48
C ILE A 64 -8.41 -0.77 9.75
N PHE A 65 -8.08 -2.00 9.36
CA PHE A 65 -6.85 -2.29 8.62
C PHE A 65 -6.80 -1.59 7.27
N PHE A 66 -7.94 -1.48 6.58
CA PHE A 66 -8.05 -0.71 5.33
C PHE A 66 -7.69 0.77 5.53
N LEU A 67 -8.18 1.39 6.60
CA LEU A 67 -7.87 2.78 6.92
C LEU A 67 -6.40 2.99 7.28
N ILE A 68 -5.80 2.03 8.00
CA ILE A 68 -4.36 2.05 8.32
C ILE A 68 -3.55 1.95 7.03
N ASP A 69 -3.84 0.98 6.15
CA ASP A 69 -3.17 0.79 4.87
C ASP A 69 -3.27 2.06 3.99
N LEU A 70 -4.45 2.68 3.93
CA LEU A 70 -4.66 3.98 3.27
C LEU A 70 -3.73 5.08 3.79
N HIS A 71 -3.55 5.15 5.11
CA HIS A 71 -2.69 6.15 5.74
C HIS A 71 -1.22 5.94 5.37
N PHE A 72 -0.73 4.70 5.52
CA PHE A 72 0.64 4.33 5.14
C PHE A 72 0.89 4.54 3.64
N ARG A 73 -0.07 4.18 2.78
CA ARG A 73 0.03 4.40 1.34
C ARG A 73 0.13 5.88 1.00
N LYS A 74 -0.61 6.75 1.70
CA LYS A 74 -0.49 8.21 1.54
C LYS A 74 0.91 8.72 1.89
N ILE A 75 1.50 8.23 2.99
CA ILE A 75 2.86 8.59 3.39
C ILE A 75 3.87 8.13 2.34
N GLN A 76 3.75 6.88 1.87
CA GLN A 76 4.60 6.31 0.84
C GLN A 76 4.56 7.13 -0.46
N LEU A 77 3.37 7.53 -0.92
CA LEU A 77 3.22 8.35 -2.12
C LEU A 77 3.85 9.73 -1.97
N ARG A 78 3.87 10.30 -0.75
CA ARG A 78 4.55 11.56 -0.46
C ARG A 78 6.06 11.41 -0.60
N HIS A 79 6.66 10.37 0.00
CA HIS A 79 8.09 10.10 -0.14
C HIS A 79 8.49 9.82 -1.59
N ASN A 80 7.68 9.06 -2.33
CA ASN A 80 7.89 8.86 -3.77
C ASN A 80 7.87 10.17 -4.56
N LYS A 81 6.95 11.09 -4.23
CA LYS A 81 6.89 12.41 -4.86
C LYS A 81 8.16 13.23 -4.56
N ASN A 82 8.60 13.26 -3.30
CA ASN A 82 9.81 13.97 -2.89
C ASN A 82 11.05 13.41 -3.59
N SER A 83 11.22 12.08 -3.61
CA SER A 83 12.31 11.42 -4.34
C SER A 83 12.31 11.79 -5.82
N LYS A 84 11.14 11.87 -6.44
CA LYS A 84 11.02 12.28 -7.85
C LYS A 84 11.42 13.73 -8.07
N GLU A 85 11.04 14.64 -7.18
CA GLU A 85 11.45 16.05 -7.24
C GLU A 85 12.96 16.20 -7.09
N ILE A 86 13.58 15.49 -6.14
CA ILE A 86 15.04 15.48 -5.93
C ILE A 86 15.76 14.93 -7.17
N ARG A 87 15.26 13.84 -7.77
CA ARG A 87 15.81 13.28 -9.01
C ARG A 87 15.73 14.27 -10.17
N ASN A 88 14.59 14.91 -10.35
CA ASN A 88 14.43 15.92 -11.39
C ASN A 88 15.42 17.09 -11.20
N HIS A 89 15.67 17.47 -9.95
CA HIS A 89 16.65 18.49 -9.63
C HIS A 89 18.09 18.02 -9.95
N LEU A 90 18.45 16.80 -9.55
CA LEU A 90 19.74 16.17 -9.89
C LEU A 90 19.97 16.09 -11.40
N LYS A 91 18.95 15.72 -12.19
CA LYS A 91 19.02 15.73 -13.67
C LYS A 91 19.25 17.12 -14.26
N ALA A 92 18.76 18.17 -13.60
CA ALA A 92 18.90 19.55 -14.09
C ALA A 92 20.28 20.15 -13.77
N ILE A 93 20.94 19.69 -12.70
CA ILE A 93 22.25 20.20 -12.27
C ILE A 93 23.44 19.33 -12.70
N GLY A 94 23.22 18.04 -12.96
CA GLY A 94 24.25 17.07 -13.33
C GLY A 94 24.28 16.75 -14.82
N ASP A 95 25.17 15.82 -15.21
CA ASP A 95 25.26 15.35 -16.59
C ASP A 95 24.03 14.47 -16.94
N ALA A 96 23.13 15.03 -17.75
CA ALA A 96 21.86 14.41 -18.09
C ALA A 96 22.03 13.01 -18.69
N GLU A 97 23.13 12.74 -19.40
CA GLU A 97 23.37 11.43 -20.02
C GLU A 97 23.63 10.31 -19.00
N VAL A 98 24.34 10.64 -17.91
CA VAL A 98 24.62 9.71 -16.81
C VAL A 98 23.33 9.40 -16.05
N TRP A 99 22.55 10.43 -15.76
CA TRP A 99 21.29 10.27 -15.04
C TRP A 99 20.22 9.58 -15.89
N ASP A 100 20.17 9.80 -17.20
CA ASP A 100 19.23 9.10 -18.08
C ASP A 100 19.57 7.61 -18.21
N LYS A 101 20.85 7.22 -18.21
CA LYS A 101 21.25 5.80 -18.17
C LYS A 101 20.87 5.13 -16.85
N LEU A 102 21.07 5.80 -15.72
CA LEU A 102 20.71 5.28 -14.40
C LEU A 102 19.20 5.10 -14.22
N TRP A 103 18.39 5.89 -14.93
CA TRP A 103 16.93 5.91 -14.80
C TRP A 103 16.18 5.48 -16.08
N ALA A 104 16.86 4.81 -17.01
CA ALA A 104 16.31 4.45 -18.32
C ALA A 104 15.06 3.55 -18.24
N ASN A 105 14.88 2.82 -17.14
CA ASN A 105 13.76 1.91 -16.91
C ASN A 105 12.57 2.57 -16.19
N GLU A 106 12.52 3.89 -16.09
CA GLU A 106 11.41 4.57 -15.42
C GLU A 106 10.08 4.41 -16.19
N ILE A 107 9.03 4.09 -15.44
CA ILE A 107 7.68 3.95 -15.99
C ILE A 107 7.19 5.35 -16.40
N PRO A 108 6.70 5.55 -17.64
CA PRO A 108 6.30 6.86 -18.13
C PRO A 108 5.18 7.46 -17.27
N VAL A 109 5.17 8.80 -17.15
CA VAL A 109 4.15 9.53 -16.39
C VAL A 109 2.77 9.30 -17.02
N ARG A 110 1.92 8.54 -16.32
CA ARG A 110 0.55 8.24 -16.78
C ARG A 110 -0.42 9.33 -16.32
N GLY A 111 -1.55 9.46 -17.02
CA GLY A 111 -2.61 10.41 -16.63
C GLY A 111 -3.06 10.23 -15.17
N LYS A 112 -3.47 11.33 -14.52
CA LYS A 112 -3.77 11.39 -13.08
C LYS A 112 -4.69 10.27 -12.58
N PHE A 113 -5.68 9.87 -13.38
CA PHE A 113 -6.60 8.79 -13.03
C PHE A 113 -5.93 7.41 -13.05
N ARG A 114 -5.19 7.08 -14.11
CA ARG A 114 -4.44 5.81 -14.21
C ARG A 114 -3.40 5.69 -13.10
N GLN A 115 -2.74 6.79 -12.76
CA GLN A 115 -1.77 6.81 -11.66
C GLN A 115 -2.45 6.48 -10.34
N ARG A 116 -3.59 7.10 -10.00
CA ARG A 116 -4.35 6.76 -8.79
C ARG A 116 -4.80 5.30 -8.75
N LEU A 117 -5.20 4.73 -9.89
CA LEU A 117 -5.57 3.31 -9.95
C LEU A 117 -4.38 2.39 -9.70
N ILE A 118 -3.19 2.73 -10.17
CA ILE A 118 -1.98 1.94 -9.87
C ILE A 118 -1.57 2.14 -8.40
N ASP A 119 -1.67 3.37 -7.92
CA ASP A 119 -1.28 3.74 -6.56
C ASP A 119 -2.20 3.07 -5.52
N TYR A 120 -3.51 3.00 -5.75
CA TYR A 120 -4.47 2.47 -4.76
C TYR A 120 -5.14 1.15 -5.18
N GLY A 121 -5.07 0.75 -6.44
CA GLY A 121 -5.91 -0.32 -6.99
C GLY A 121 -5.64 -1.68 -6.37
N TYR A 122 -4.39 -2.04 -6.12
CA TYR A 122 -4.07 -3.30 -5.43
C TYR A 122 -4.65 -3.34 -4.01
N MET A 123 -4.51 -2.24 -3.26
CA MET A 123 -5.07 -2.11 -1.92
C MET A 123 -6.61 -2.21 -1.97
N LEU A 124 -7.26 -1.39 -2.81
CA LEU A 124 -8.71 -1.43 -2.99
C LEU A 124 -9.20 -2.83 -3.38
N GLY A 125 -8.49 -3.53 -4.26
CA GLY A 125 -8.85 -4.88 -4.70
C GLY A 125 -8.84 -5.89 -3.55
N VAL A 126 -7.77 -5.91 -2.73
CA VAL A 126 -7.65 -6.85 -1.60
C VAL A 126 -8.77 -6.63 -0.58
N TYR A 127 -8.95 -5.40 -0.10
CA TYR A 127 -9.97 -5.14 0.93
C TYR A 127 -11.39 -5.23 0.40
N ALA A 128 -11.66 -4.82 -0.84
CA ALA A 128 -12.97 -5.00 -1.44
C ALA A 128 -13.32 -6.49 -1.57
N PHE A 129 -12.37 -7.33 -1.97
CA PHE A 129 -12.55 -8.78 -2.02
C PHE A 129 -12.82 -9.39 -0.64
N LEU A 130 -12.04 -9.01 0.37
CA LEU A 130 -12.24 -9.50 1.75
C LEU A 130 -13.60 -9.05 2.31
N LEU A 131 -13.96 -7.78 2.17
CA LEU A 131 -15.25 -7.27 2.63
C LEU A 131 -16.43 -7.92 1.91
N LEU A 132 -16.34 -8.10 0.59
CA LEU A 132 -17.38 -8.75 -0.19
C LEU A 132 -17.56 -10.21 0.25
N THR A 133 -16.45 -10.92 0.52
CA THR A 133 -16.49 -12.28 1.06
C THR A 133 -17.18 -12.33 2.42
N LEU A 134 -16.82 -11.44 3.34
CA LEU A 134 -17.45 -11.35 4.66
C LEU A 134 -18.94 -11.00 4.57
N ILE A 135 -19.32 -10.07 3.69
CA ILE A 135 -20.73 -9.69 3.48
C ILE A 135 -21.53 -10.86 2.91
N ILE A 136 -20.98 -11.64 1.97
CA ILE A 136 -21.66 -12.84 1.45
C ILE A 136 -21.87 -13.85 2.59
N ILE A 137 -20.85 -14.11 3.39
CA ILE A 137 -20.95 -15.05 4.52
C ILE A 137 -21.97 -14.53 5.55
N TRP A 138 -22.03 -13.21 5.80
CA TRP A 138 -23.06 -12.59 6.64
C TRP A 138 -24.46 -12.89 6.11
N LEU A 139 -24.71 -12.63 4.82
CA LEU A 139 -26.03 -12.79 4.21
C LEU A 139 -26.50 -14.25 4.17
N VAL A 140 -25.58 -15.21 4.10
CA VAL A 140 -25.90 -16.65 4.12
C VAL A 140 -26.19 -17.17 5.53
N ASN A 141 -25.55 -16.59 6.55
CA ASN A 141 -25.65 -17.06 7.94
C ASN A 141 -26.57 -16.20 8.84
N SER A 142 -27.07 -15.07 8.34
CA SER A 142 -28.05 -14.21 9.02
C SER A 142 -29.48 -14.64 8.76
#